data_AF-A0A9X1UYF6-F1
#
_entry.id   AF-A0A9X1UYF6-F1
#
_cell.length_a   1.000
_cell.length_b   1.000
_cell.length_c   1.000
_cell.angle_alpha   90.00
_cell.angle_beta   90.00
_cell.angle_gamma   90.00
#
_symmetry.space_group_name_H-M   'P 1'
#
loop_
_entity.id
_entity.type
_entity.pdbx_description
1 polymer ?
#
loop_
_entity_poly.entity_id
_entity_poly.type
_entity_poly.pdbx_seq_one_letter_code
_entity_poly.pdbx_strand_id
1 'polypeptide(L)' 'MYDERKFELAGEGQRRMDLIRWGILVETVKNTEYRPFHNPGVNIQPKYVLLPIPEDQILLNPNLLESDPSNNGYR' A
#
# COMPACT_ATOMS: atom_id res chain seq x y z
N MET A 1 -8.03 6.69 -19.27
CA MET A 1 -7.62 5.28 -19.03
C MET A 1 -7.67 4.89 -17.55
N TYR A 2 -7.18 5.73 -16.61
CA TYR A 2 -7.21 5.42 -15.17
C TYR A 2 -8.61 5.38 -14.54
N ASP A 3 -9.52 6.23 -15.02
CA ASP A 3 -10.88 6.31 -14.50
C ASP A 3 -11.77 5.18 -15.02
N GLU A 4 -11.60 4.74 -16.27
CA GLU A 4 -12.38 3.63 -16.82
C GLU A 4 -12.22 2.36 -15.97
N ARG A 5 -10.99 2.03 -15.58
CA ARG A 5 -10.72 0.88 -14.69
C ARG A 5 -11.33 1.04 -13.30
N LYS A 6 -11.52 2.27 -12.82
CA LYS A 6 -12.22 2.51 -11.55
C LYS A 6 -13.69 2.14 -11.66
N PHE A 7 -14.33 2.45 -12.79
CA PHE A 7 -15.74 2.14 -13.02
C PHE A 7 -15.96 0.67 -13.37
N GLU A 8 -15.15 0.14 -14.29
CA GLU A 8 -15.26 -1.23 -14.79
C GLU A 8 -14.96 -2.28 -13.72
N LEU A 9 -13.91 -2.07 -12.91
CA LEU A 9 -13.37 -3.08 -11.98
C LEU A 9 -13.56 -2.68 -10.51
N ALA A 10 -14.59 -1.89 -10.23
CA ALA A 10 -14.89 -1.43 -8.88
C ALA A 10 -15.15 -2.62 -7.93
N GLY A 11 -14.36 -2.74 -6.87
CA GLY A 11 -14.53 -3.80 -5.87
C GLY A 11 -13.81 -5.12 -6.18
N GLU A 12 -13.14 -5.24 -7.33
CA GLU A 12 -12.49 -6.48 -7.79
C GLU A 12 -11.01 -6.62 -7.36
N GLY A 13 -10.57 -5.83 -6.37
CA GLY A 13 -9.21 -5.89 -5.81
C GLY A 13 -8.10 -5.25 -6.66
N GLN A 14 -8.39 -4.80 -7.87
CA GLN A 14 -7.36 -4.27 -8.80
C GLN A 14 -6.86 -2.86 -8.42
N ARG A 15 -7.72 -2.06 -7.78
CA ARG A 15 -7.49 -0.62 -7.62
C ARG A 15 -6.18 -0.30 -6.88
N ARG A 16 -5.84 -1.07 -5.84
CA ARG A 16 -4.59 -0.83 -5.09
C ARG A 16 -3.36 -1.05 -5.96
N MET A 17 -3.32 -2.16 -6.69
CA MET A 17 -2.19 -2.51 -7.56
C MET A 17 -2.04 -1.52 -8.72
N ASP A 18 -3.16 -1.07 -9.28
CA ASP A 18 -3.21 -0.02 -10.28
C ASP A 18 -2.60 1.30 -9.77
N LEU A 19 -3.02 1.77 -8.60
CA LEU A 19 -2.47 3.01 -8.03
C LEU A 19 -0.98 2.89 -7.69
N ILE A 20 -0.52 1.71 -7.24
CA ILE A 20 0.90 1.43 -6.95
C ILE A 20 1.73 1.50 -8.23
N ARG A 21 1.34 0.75 -9.28
CA ARG A 21 2.12 0.70 -10.54
C ARG A 21 2.12 2.03 -11.30
N TRP A 22 1.14 2.89 -11.05
CA TRP A 22 1.10 4.26 -11.58
C TRP A 22 1.88 5.25 -10.72
N GLY A 23 2.36 4.86 -9.53
CA GLY A 23 3.10 5.73 -8.63
C GLY A 23 2.26 6.77 -7.88
N ILE A 24 0.93 6.65 -7.90
CA ILE A 24 0.00 7.68 -7.37
C ILE A 24 -0.78 7.22 -6.13
N LEU A 25 -0.47 6.06 -5.55
CA LEU A 25 -1.19 5.53 -4.38
C LEU A 25 -1.26 6.54 -3.23
N VAL A 26 -0.12 7.06 -2.79
CA VAL A 26 -0.06 7.92 -1.59
C VAL A 26 -0.80 9.24 -1.82
N GLU A 27 -0.59 9.87 -2.98
CA GLU A 27 -1.29 11.09 -3.38
C GLU A 27 -2.80 10.86 -3.47
N THR A 28 -3.23 9.78 -4.13
CA THR A 28 -4.65 9.44 -4.28
C THR A 28 -5.32 9.24 -2.92
N VAL A 29 -4.68 8.52 -1.99
CA VAL A 29 -5.23 8.28 -0.65
C VAL A 29 -5.32 9.56 0.17
N LYS A 30 -4.32 10.45 0.08
CA LYS A 30 -4.35 11.77 0.74
C LYS A 30 -5.47 12.66 0.23
N ASN A 31 -5.78 12.57 -1.06
CA ASN A 31 -6.82 13.38 -1.71
C ASN A 31 -8.21 12.72 -1.68
N THR A 32 -8.34 11.50 -1.15
CA THR A 32 -9.64 10.79 -1.09
C THR A 32 -10.39 11.20 0.16
N GLU A 33 -11.55 11.83 -0.03
CA GLU A 33 -12.50 12.06 1.04
C GLU A 33 -13.30 10.78 1.33
N TYR A 34 -13.40 10.41 2.60
CA TYR A 34 -14.22 9.30 3.07
C TYR A 34 -15.13 9.79 4.21
N ARG A 35 -15.70 8.88 4.99
CA ARG A 35 -16.57 9.22 6.12
C ARG A 35 -15.81 10.07 7.17
N PRO A 36 -16.49 10.99 7.89
CA PRO A 36 -15.82 11.93 8.81
C PRO A 36 -14.93 11.30 9.89
N PHE A 37 -15.24 10.07 10.31
CA PHE A 37 -14.50 9.33 11.34
C PHE A 37 -13.35 8.47 10.77
N HIS A 38 -13.14 8.49 9.46
CA HIS A 38 -12.14 7.71 8.76
C HIS A 38 -11.32 8.63 7.87
N ASN A 39 -10.14 9.02 8.35
CA ASN A 39 -9.22 9.87 7.64
C ASN A 39 -7.98 9.07 7.17
N PRO A 40 -8.06 8.35 6.03
CA PRO A 40 -6.96 7.52 5.56
C PRO A 40 -5.73 8.35 5.14
N GLY A 41 -5.93 9.61 4.74
CA GLY A 41 -4.86 10.52 4.31
C GLY A 41 -3.87 10.87 5.43
N VAL A 42 -4.32 10.85 6.70
CA VAL A 42 -3.46 11.10 7.86
C VAL A 42 -2.51 9.93 8.14
N ASN A 43 -2.96 8.71 7.87
CA ASN A 43 -2.21 7.50 8.23
C ASN A 43 -1.28 7.02 7.12
N ILE A 44 -1.58 7.31 5.84
CA ILE A 44 -0.79 6.79 4.71
C ILE A 44 0.64 7.35 4.67
N GLN A 45 1.63 6.47 4.52
CA GLN A 45 3.05 6.81 4.43
C GLN A 45 3.69 6.26 3.15
N PRO A 46 4.83 6.80 2.69
CA PRO A 46 5.53 6.30 1.50
C PRO A 46 5.83 4.80 1.52
N LYS A 47 6.14 4.24 2.70
CA LYS A 47 6.39 2.81 2.89
C LYS A 47 5.20 1.89 2.57
N TYR A 48 3.98 2.40 2.63
CA TYR A 48 2.75 1.60 2.44
C TYR A 48 2.43 1.26 0.98
N VAL A 49 3.36 1.53 0.06
CA VAL A 49 3.33 1.01 -1.31
C VAL A 49 3.53 -0.51 -1.30
N LEU A 50 4.36 -1.03 -0.40
CA LEU A 50 4.61 -2.46 -0.22
C LEU A 50 4.01 -2.92 1.11
N LEU A 51 3.64 -4.19 1.19
CA LEU A 51 3.21 -4.81 2.45
C LEU A 51 4.44 -5.26 3.24
N PRO A 52 4.35 -5.33 4.58
CA PRO A 52 5.43 -5.87 5.37
C PRO A 52 5.55 -7.38 5.18
N ILE A 53 6.78 -7.89 5.22
CA ILE A 53 7.06 -9.30 5.46
C ILE A 53 6.46 -9.69 6.83
N PRO A 54 5.71 -10.80 6.93
CA PRO A 54 5.16 -11.25 8.20
C PRO A 54 6.24 -11.50 9.24
N GLU A 55 6.01 -11.07 10.48
CA GLU A 55 6.97 -11.17 11.58
C GLU A 55 7.40 -12.63 11.84
N ASP A 56 6.47 -13.56 11.83
CA ASP A 56 6.76 -14.99 12.01
C ASP A 56 7.75 -15.53 10.96
N GLN A 57 7.72 -15.00 9.73
CA GLN A 57 8.67 -15.40 8.69
C GLN A 57 10.08 -14.84 8.96
N ILE A 58 10.17 -13.64 9.52
CA ILE A 58 11.43 -13.03 9.96
C ILE A 58 12.02 -13.82 11.13
N LEU A 59 11.19 -14.25 12.08
CA LEU A 59 11.62 -15.08 13.22
C LEU A 59 12.09 -16.46 12.77
N LEU A 60 11.41 -17.09 11.81
CA LEU A 60 11.79 -18.38 11.25
C LEU A 60 13.05 -18.31 10.38
N ASN A 61 13.26 -17.20 9.66
CA ASN A 61 14.41 -16.99 8.80
C ASN A 61 15.03 -15.59 9.01
N PRO A 62 15.94 -15.45 9.99
CA PRO A 62 16.61 -14.18 10.27
C PRO A 62 17.42 -13.61 9.10
N ASN A 63 17.83 -14.45 8.13
CA ASN A 63 18.57 -14.00 6.94
C ASN A 63 17.73 -13.05 6.05
N LEU A 64 16.40 -13.03 6.20
CA LEU A 64 15.54 -12.08 5.50
C LEU A 64 15.88 -10.63 5.83
N LEU A 65 16.47 -10.38 7.01
CA LEU A 65 16.90 -9.05 7.44
C LEU A 65 18.14 -8.53 6.70
N GLU A 66 18.93 -9.42 6.12
CA GLU A 66 20.10 -9.04 5.31
C GLU A 66 19.74 -8.95 3.83
N SER A 67 18.92 -9.87 3.32
CA SER A 67 18.49 -9.87 1.92
C SER A 67 17.49 -8.75 1.59
N ASP A 68 16.66 -8.34 2.55
CA ASP A 68 15.81 -7.16 2.46
C ASP A 68 16.11 -6.26 3.67
N PRO A 69 17.04 -5.29 3.53
CA PRO A 69 17.60 -4.56 4.66
C PRO A 69 16.61 -3.65 5.40
N SER A 70 15.34 -3.58 4.99
CA SER A 70 14.43 -2.58 5.56
C SER A 70 12.98 -3.02 5.73
N ASN A 71 12.54 -4.17 5.20
CA ASN A 71 11.11 -4.48 5.06
C ASN A 71 10.33 -3.22 4.60
N ASN A 72 10.88 -2.49 3.63
CA ASN A 72 10.34 -1.23 3.11
C ASN A 72 10.06 -0.13 4.15
N GLY A 73 10.73 -0.11 5.31
CA GLY A 73 10.59 0.92 6.35
C GLY A 73 9.53 0.59 7.43
N TYR A 74 9.08 -0.66 7.54
CA TYR A 74 8.12 -1.09 8.56
C TYR A 74 8.74 -1.41 9.94
N ARG A 75 10.07 -1.31 10.07
CA ARG A 75 10.76 -1.29 11.37
C ARG A 75 10.65 0.05 12.08
#